data_AF-X0RMN9-F1
#
_entry.id   AF-X0RMN9-F1
#
_cell.length_a   1.000
_cell.length_b   1.000
_cell.length_c   1.000
_cell.angle_alpha   90.00
_cell.angle_beta   90.00
_cell.angle_gamma   90.00
#
_symmetry.space_group_name_H-M   'P 1'
#
loop_
_entity.id
_entity.type
_entity.pdbx_description
1 polymer ?
#
loop_
_entity_poly.entity_id
_entity_poly.type
_entity_poly.pdbx_seq_one_letter_code
_entity_poly.pdbx_strand_id
1 'polypeptide(L)'
;FLAEENIGLEIADFSDLSRSPVQVSTFRTGGYAMRIVTQGSYAYVANEKDGFSILDISNISQPMEIGYLTDIEFPEIFDLVVAGDYAFLSNYDDGLAIVDISNPYNPTVVHQNETISVTRLFIYNNYLFTAGYLDDVQVFDITDPENPSFVISYDFSGYINSVFIFDDYLYALSYSRLTILDISDIYSPAVMFSNDYGSYLSSAYVSEDTLFLTDLEFDGLGVYNVSDKSNVQYIDGLSSPAGYDVFVEGNYLYYSSSEQVEVYDCSNVSDLFLLGYYDHDYLTEGLFVNEGLVFLASGFRGMDIIAYDTDSDMLPNYAETEIYGSNPNAADSDLDSIPDGEEVYYYNTDPADYDTDDDGLSDFEEITNYLTDPLISDSDGDGIDDGEEVTLGSDDFITDPLDDDTDDDGLQD
;
A
#
# COMPACT_ATOMS: atom_id res chain seq x y z
N PHE A 1 31.88 17.69 -9.39
CA PHE A 1 31.28 18.92 -8.84
C PHE A 1 30.17 18.43 -7.93
N LEU A 2 30.22 18.81 -6.66
CA LEU A 2 29.19 18.54 -5.65
C LEU A 2 27.85 19.16 -6.06
N ALA A 3 26.80 18.72 -5.36
CA ALA A 3 25.40 19.18 -5.33
C ALA A 3 24.47 18.33 -6.21
N GLU A 4 23.31 17.86 -5.76
CA GLU A 4 22.50 18.05 -4.54
C GLU A 4 21.43 16.92 -4.67
N GLU A 5 21.32 15.99 -3.72
CA GLU A 5 20.28 15.94 -2.67
C GLU A 5 18.87 15.57 -3.19
N ASN A 6 18.23 14.63 -2.47
CA ASN A 6 16.88 14.05 -2.59
C ASN A 6 16.80 12.74 -3.41
N ILE A 7 17.24 11.58 -2.91
CA ILE A 7 16.85 10.77 -1.71
C ILE A 7 15.47 10.11 -1.93
N GLY A 8 15.44 8.79 -1.71
CA GLY A 8 14.32 7.91 -2.04
C GLY A 8 13.10 8.01 -1.13
N LEU A 9 12.17 7.08 -1.38
CA LEU A 9 10.89 6.76 -0.74
C LEU A 9 10.58 7.36 0.65
N GLU A 10 9.38 7.89 0.76
CA GLU A 10 8.84 8.70 1.87
C GLU A 10 7.37 8.32 2.03
N ILE A 11 6.87 8.12 3.25
CA ILE A 11 5.68 7.33 3.51
C ILE A 11 4.73 8.07 4.46
N ALA A 12 3.41 7.92 4.31
CA ALA A 12 2.45 8.36 5.31
C ALA A 12 1.02 7.78 5.20
N ASP A 13 0.37 7.38 6.31
CA ASP A 13 -1.00 6.77 6.43
C ASP A 13 -2.36 7.46 6.71
N PHE A 14 -3.42 6.93 6.11
CA PHE A 14 -4.72 7.59 6.03
C PHE A 14 -5.94 6.82 6.59
N SER A 15 -5.82 5.86 7.52
CA SER A 15 -6.97 5.01 7.90
C SER A 15 -7.93 5.57 8.99
N ASP A 16 -7.54 6.59 9.75
CA ASP A 16 -8.42 7.58 10.40
C ASP A 16 -7.82 9.00 10.32
N LEU A 17 -8.73 9.87 10.00
CA LEU A 17 -8.44 11.10 9.33
C LEU A 17 -8.83 12.27 10.23
N SER A 18 -8.73 12.04 11.53
CA SER A 18 -8.59 13.09 12.53
C SER A 18 -7.13 13.56 12.68
N ARG A 19 -6.18 12.87 12.03
CA ARG A 19 -4.72 13.03 12.22
C ARG A 19 -3.95 12.88 10.90
N SER A 20 -2.67 13.25 10.91
CA SER A 20 -1.83 13.21 9.71
C SER A 20 -1.22 11.81 9.49
N PRO A 21 -1.13 11.38 8.23
CA PRO A 21 -0.45 10.17 7.80
C PRO A 21 0.98 9.90 8.32
N VAL A 22 1.33 8.64 8.65
CA VAL A 22 2.66 8.19 9.16
C VAL A 22 3.40 7.12 8.32
N GLN A 23 4.73 7.26 8.27
CA GLN A 23 5.69 6.47 7.52
C GLN A 23 5.96 5.07 8.10
N VAL A 24 5.66 3.96 7.40
CA VAL A 24 6.02 2.57 7.80
C VAL A 24 7.40 2.10 7.30
N SER A 25 7.62 1.83 6.01
CA SER A 25 8.96 1.47 5.47
C SER A 25 9.28 1.76 4.00
N THR A 26 10.57 2.02 3.75
CA THR A 26 11.11 2.43 2.45
C THR A 26 11.94 1.29 1.85
N PHE A 27 11.59 0.82 0.65
CA PHE A 27 12.42 -0.08 -0.15
C PHE A 27 12.98 0.56 -1.43
N ARG A 28 14.27 0.33 -1.71
CA ARG A 28 14.94 0.77 -2.95
C ARG A 28 15.01 -0.37 -3.95
N THR A 29 14.23 -0.28 -5.03
CA THR A 29 14.50 -1.05 -6.25
C THR A 29 15.65 -0.40 -7.04
N GLY A 30 16.28 -1.12 -7.96
CA GLY A 30 17.41 -0.56 -8.71
C GLY A 30 17.01 0.38 -9.86
N GLY A 31 15.72 0.60 -10.10
CA GLY A 31 15.18 1.47 -11.16
C GLY A 31 13.92 2.24 -10.77
N TYR A 32 13.31 2.92 -11.73
CA TYR A 32 12.09 3.69 -11.50
C TYR A 32 10.88 2.76 -11.39
N ALA A 33 10.28 2.64 -10.20
CA ALA A 33 9.11 1.80 -10.00
C ALA A 33 7.88 2.43 -10.69
N MET A 34 7.36 1.74 -11.71
CA MET A 34 6.22 2.20 -12.51
C MET A 34 4.91 1.60 -12.05
N ARG A 35 4.94 0.34 -11.57
CA ARG A 35 3.77 -0.39 -11.13
C ARG A 35 4.14 -1.37 -10.02
N ILE A 36 3.23 -1.53 -9.06
CA ILE A 36 3.27 -2.57 -8.03
C ILE A 36 1.96 -3.35 -8.05
N VAL A 37 2.05 -4.66 -7.87
CA VAL A 37 0.91 -5.54 -7.56
C VAL A 37 1.31 -6.41 -6.37
N THR A 38 0.38 -6.68 -5.45
CA THR A 38 0.60 -7.60 -4.34
C THR A 38 -0.18 -8.90 -4.54
N GLN A 39 0.37 -10.01 -4.05
CA GLN A 39 -0.31 -11.30 -3.95
C GLN A 39 0.20 -12.06 -2.73
N GLY A 40 -0.66 -12.24 -1.73
CA GLY A 40 -0.24 -12.81 -0.45
C GLY A 40 0.84 -11.94 0.21
N SER A 41 1.93 -12.57 0.67
CA SER A 41 3.05 -11.89 1.33
C SER A 41 4.09 -11.32 0.35
N TYR A 42 3.77 -11.21 -0.95
CA TYR A 42 4.71 -10.72 -1.96
C TYR A 42 4.21 -9.46 -2.65
N ALA A 43 5.14 -8.54 -2.91
CA ALA A 43 4.96 -7.42 -3.82
C ALA A 43 5.81 -7.64 -5.08
N TYR A 44 5.21 -7.39 -6.24
CA TYR A 44 5.84 -7.50 -7.55
C TYR A 44 5.96 -6.10 -8.14
N VAL A 45 7.16 -5.72 -8.58
CA VAL A 45 7.47 -4.34 -8.98
C VAL A 45 8.04 -4.30 -10.38
N ALA A 46 7.43 -3.50 -11.25
CA ALA A 46 7.94 -3.16 -12.58
C ALA A 46 8.82 -1.93 -12.48
N ASN A 47 10.08 -2.06 -12.91
CA ASN A 47 11.03 -0.97 -12.91
C ASN A 47 11.38 -0.54 -14.35
N GLU A 48 11.18 0.73 -14.68
CA GLU A 48 11.40 1.32 -16.02
C GLU A 48 12.84 1.16 -16.52
N LYS A 49 13.82 0.89 -15.65
CA LYS A 49 15.24 0.81 -16.06
C LYS A 49 16.03 -0.29 -15.33
N ASP A 50 15.32 -1.20 -14.69
CA ASP A 50 15.92 -2.20 -13.81
C ASP A 50 15.13 -3.52 -13.76
N GLY A 51 14.26 -3.73 -14.75
CA GLY A 51 13.54 -4.99 -14.90
C GLY A 51 12.47 -5.21 -13.83
N PHE A 52 12.34 -6.45 -13.38
CA PHE A 52 11.24 -6.92 -12.52
C PHE A 52 11.76 -7.40 -11.17
N SER A 53 11.25 -6.83 -10.07
CA SER A 53 11.61 -7.21 -8.69
C SER A 53 10.46 -7.92 -8.01
N ILE A 54 10.79 -8.86 -7.12
CA ILE A 54 9.86 -9.54 -6.22
C ILE A 54 10.34 -9.33 -4.79
N LEU A 55 9.48 -8.72 -3.97
CA LEU A 55 9.74 -8.37 -2.59
C LEU A 55 8.90 -9.26 -1.68
N ASP A 56 9.53 -9.80 -0.64
CA ASP A 56 8.83 -10.33 0.54
C ASP A 56 8.41 -9.17 1.42
N ILE A 57 7.11 -9.04 1.62
CA ILE A 57 6.46 -8.01 2.43
C ILE A 57 5.78 -8.63 3.67
N SER A 58 6.17 -9.85 4.08
CA SER A 58 5.67 -10.44 5.32
C SER A 58 5.98 -9.59 6.55
N ASN A 59 7.08 -8.83 6.52
CA ASN A 59 7.36 -7.75 7.45
C ASN A 59 7.35 -6.42 6.69
N ILE A 60 6.23 -5.71 6.77
CA ILE A 60 6.04 -4.42 6.08
C ILE A 60 6.95 -3.32 6.62
N SER A 61 7.56 -3.47 7.80
CA SER A 61 8.55 -2.50 8.32
C SER A 61 9.94 -2.73 7.72
N GLN A 62 10.20 -3.93 7.18
CA GLN A 62 11.49 -4.37 6.64
C GLN A 62 11.31 -5.25 5.39
N PRO A 63 10.75 -4.73 4.29
CA PRO A 63 10.59 -5.48 3.05
C PRO A 63 11.94 -5.96 2.50
N MET A 64 11.95 -7.14 1.89
CA MET A 64 13.17 -7.77 1.37
C MET A 64 13.02 -8.17 -0.09
N GLU A 65 13.94 -7.74 -0.96
CA GLU A 65 14.00 -8.27 -2.32
C GLU A 65 14.49 -9.73 -2.30
N ILE A 66 13.62 -10.63 -2.75
CA ILE A 66 13.87 -12.08 -2.79
C ILE A 66 14.03 -12.61 -4.20
N GLY A 67 13.54 -11.88 -5.20
CA GLY A 67 13.59 -12.25 -6.61
C GLY A 67 13.84 -11.03 -7.49
N TYR A 68 14.54 -11.25 -8.59
CA TYR A 68 14.91 -10.19 -9.51
C TYR A 68 15.16 -10.74 -10.91
N LEU A 69 14.69 -10.02 -11.93
CA LEU A 69 14.82 -10.42 -13.33
C LEU A 69 15.12 -9.23 -14.24
N THR A 70 16.31 -9.24 -14.85
CA THR A 70 16.77 -8.24 -15.84
C THR A 70 16.96 -8.80 -17.24
N ASP A 71 16.96 -10.12 -17.40
CA ASP A 71 17.10 -10.79 -18.69
C ASP A 71 15.76 -10.80 -19.48
N ILE A 72 15.03 -9.68 -19.45
CA ILE A 72 13.86 -9.41 -20.29
C ILE A 72 14.37 -8.62 -21.50
N GLU A 73 14.02 -9.04 -22.73
CA GLU A 73 14.62 -8.43 -23.93
C GLU A 73 14.40 -6.91 -24.04
N PHE A 74 13.36 -6.38 -23.39
CA PHE A 74 13.15 -4.95 -23.22
C PHE A 74 13.57 -4.47 -21.82
N PRO A 75 14.38 -3.40 -21.73
CA PRO A 75 14.95 -2.95 -20.46
C PRO A 75 13.97 -2.18 -19.57
N GLU A 76 12.83 -1.75 -20.12
CA GLU A 76 11.86 -0.89 -19.43
C GLU A 76 10.53 -1.63 -19.20
N ILE A 77 9.98 -1.58 -17.99
CA ILE A 77 8.69 -2.19 -17.67
C ILE A 77 7.76 -1.11 -17.12
N PHE A 78 6.58 -0.99 -17.72
CA PHE A 78 5.65 0.11 -17.46
C PHE A 78 4.38 -0.32 -16.75
N ASP A 79 3.93 -1.55 -16.95
CA ASP A 79 2.79 -2.10 -16.23
C ASP A 79 3.02 -3.59 -15.93
N LEU A 80 2.33 -4.07 -14.90
CA LEU A 80 2.37 -5.47 -14.51
C LEU A 80 1.04 -5.93 -13.90
N VAL A 81 0.71 -7.20 -14.14
CA VAL A 81 -0.39 -7.91 -13.46
C VAL A 81 -0.02 -9.34 -13.15
N VAL A 82 -0.64 -9.92 -12.12
CA VAL A 82 -0.35 -11.28 -11.66
C VAL A 82 -1.60 -12.16 -11.77
N ALA A 83 -1.44 -13.37 -12.34
CA ALA A 83 -2.48 -14.40 -12.42
C ALA A 83 -1.95 -15.73 -11.87
N GLY A 84 -2.23 -16.01 -10.60
CA GLY A 84 -1.68 -17.20 -9.93
C GLY A 84 -0.15 -17.15 -9.95
N ASP A 85 0.48 -18.18 -10.52
CA ASP A 85 1.94 -18.33 -10.58
C ASP A 85 2.61 -17.60 -11.75
N TYR A 86 1.93 -16.67 -12.42
CA TYR A 86 2.45 -15.95 -13.58
C TYR A 86 2.29 -14.43 -13.44
N ALA A 87 3.34 -13.69 -13.80
CA ALA A 87 3.31 -12.25 -13.98
C ALA A 87 3.33 -11.89 -15.47
N PHE A 88 2.50 -10.93 -15.86
CA PHE A 88 2.43 -10.36 -17.20
C PHE A 88 2.99 -8.95 -17.13
N LEU A 89 3.97 -8.65 -17.97
CA LEU A 89 4.75 -7.42 -17.93
C LEU A 89 4.66 -6.73 -19.29
N SER A 90 4.42 -5.42 -19.32
CA SER A 90 4.37 -4.67 -20.57
C SER A 90 5.50 -3.65 -20.70
N ASN A 91 5.92 -3.46 -21.95
CA ASN A 91 6.74 -2.35 -22.39
C ASN A 91 6.02 -1.60 -23.50
N TYR A 92 5.88 -0.27 -23.36
CA TYR A 92 5.19 0.63 -24.29
C TYR A 92 5.33 0.22 -25.76
N ASP A 93 6.58 0.07 -26.23
CA ASP A 93 6.90 -0.15 -27.65
C ASP A 93 7.32 -1.60 -27.93
N ASP A 94 7.86 -2.31 -26.93
CA ASP A 94 8.57 -3.58 -27.12
C ASP A 94 7.78 -4.83 -26.68
N GLY A 95 6.53 -4.70 -26.19
CA GLY A 95 5.64 -5.85 -26.13
C GLY A 95 5.07 -6.24 -24.77
N LEU A 96 4.72 -7.53 -24.71
CA LEU A 96 4.28 -8.25 -23.51
C LEU A 96 5.28 -9.38 -23.22
N ALA A 97 5.70 -9.52 -21.98
CA ALA A 97 6.43 -10.67 -21.46
C ALA A 97 5.59 -11.41 -20.41
N ILE A 98 5.74 -12.73 -20.36
CA ILE A 98 5.11 -13.61 -19.38
C ILE A 98 6.22 -14.26 -18.56
N VAL A 99 6.16 -14.10 -17.25
CA VAL A 99 7.15 -14.57 -16.29
C VAL A 99 6.49 -15.59 -15.36
N ASP A 100 7.08 -16.78 -15.27
CA ASP A 100 6.75 -17.76 -14.24
C ASP A 100 7.37 -17.29 -12.91
N ILE A 101 6.49 -17.10 -11.93
CA ILE A 101 6.81 -16.66 -10.56
C ILE A 101 6.45 -17.72 -9.51
N SER A 102 6.18 -18.97 -9.93
CA SER A 102 5.91 -20.10 -9.03
C SER A 102 7.01 -20.33 -7.99
N ASN A 103 8.25 -19.94 -8.34
CA ASN A 103 9.35 -19.78 -7.40
C ASN A 103 9.78 -18.31 -7.36
N PRO A 104 9.36 -17.52 -6.35
CA PRO A 104 9.66 -16.09 -6.30
C PRO A 104 11.16 -15.81 -6.14
N TYR A 105 11.97 -16.78 -5.69
CA TYR A 105 13.43 -16.62 -5.60
C TYR A 105 14.15 -16.78 -6.94
N ASN A 106 13.48 -17.31 -7.96
CA ASN A 106 14.07 -17.55 -9.28
C ASN A 106 12.99 -17.42 -10.37
N PRO A 107 12.46 -16.20 -10.60
CA PRO A 107 11.50 -15.96 -11.65
C PRO A 107 12.12 -16.19 -13.04
N THR A 108 11.32 -16.67 -14.00
CA THR A 108 11.82 -16.97 -15.36
C THR A 108 10.87 -16.50 -16.46
N VAL A 109 11.40 -15.87 -17.51
CA VAL A 109 10.62 -15.53 -18.71
C VAL A 109 10.22 -16.81 -19.43
N VAL A 110 8.91 -17.00 -19.65
CA VAL A 110 8.36 -18.14 -20.39
C VAL A 110 7.99 -17.77 -21.82
N HIS A 111 7.48 -16.56 -22.02
CA HIS A 111 7.07 -16.07 -23.33
C HIS A 111 7.36 -14.58 -23.48
N GLN A 112 7.66 -14.15 -24.70
CA GLN A 112 7.89 -12.74 -25.04
C GLN A 112 7.46 -12.48 -26.50
N ASN A 113 6.74 -11.37 -26.73
CA ASN A 113 6.27 -10.96 -28.05
C ASN A 113 6.60 -9.48 -28.32
N GLU A 114 7.52 -9.22 -29.25
CA GLU A 114 8.01 -7.87 -29.61
C GLU A 114 7.06 -7.04 -30.51
N THR A 115 5.77 -7.37 -30.60
CA THR A 115 4.91 -6.83 -31.69
C THR A 115 3.60 -6.19 -31.25
N ILE A 116 3.35 -6.06 -29.95
CA ILE A 116 2.11 -5.47 -29.42
C ILE A 116 2.51 -4.31 -28.52
N SER A 117 2.22 -3.08 -28.91
CA SER A 117 2.37 -1.94 -28.00
C SER A 117 1.35 -2.10 -26.86
N VAL A 118 1.82 -2.22 -25.62
CA VAL A 118 0.95 -2.38 -24.46
C VAL A 118 1.35 -1.41 -23.36
N THR A 119 0.46 -0.48 -23.05
CA THR A 119 0.64 0.55 -22.03
C THR A 119 -0.07 0.19 -20.73
N ARG A 120 -1.16 -0.57 -20.82
CA ARG A 120 -1.96 -1.01 -19.67
C ARG A 120 -2.32 -2.48 -19.75
N LEU A 121 -2.24 -3.15 -18.60
CA LEU A 121 -2.62 -4.53 -18.36
C LEU A 121 -3.65 -4.59 -17.23
N PHE A 122 -4.68 -5.40 -17.40
CA PHE A 122 -5.55 -5.78 -16.29
C PHE A 122 -6.15 -7.16 -16.52
N ILE A 123 -6.46 -7.86 -15.43
CA ILE A 123 -7.08 -9.19 -15.47
C ILE A 123 -8.51 -9.08 -14.96
N TYR A 124 -9.42 -9.72 -15.68
CA TYR A 124 -10.79 -9.91 -15.24
C TYR A 124 -11.22 -11.35 -15.50
N ASN A 125 -11.53 -12.08 -14.43
CA ASN A 125 -11.72 -13.54 -14.48
C ASN A 125 -10.50 -14.25 -15.09
N ASN A 126 -10.71 -15.03 -16.15
CA ASN A 126 -9.65 -15.73 -16.88
C ASN A 126 -9.22 -14.97 -18.15
N TYR A 127 -9.43 -13.66 -18.21
CA TYR A 127 -9.05 -12.86 -19.38
C TYR A 127 -8.03 -11.80 -19.01
N LEU A 128 -6.95 -11.74 -19.78
CA LEU A 128 -6.01 -10.63 -19.80
C LEU A 128 -6.48 -9.61 -20.82
N PHE A 129 -6.61 -8.37 -20.38
CA PHE A 129 -6.86 -7.23 -21.24
C PHE A 129 -5.58 -6.42 -21.39
N THR A 130 -5.32 -6.00 -22.62
CA THR A 130 -4.17 -5.16 -22.96
C THR A 130 -4.66 -3.92 -23.69
N ALA A 131 -4.28 -2.74 -23.23
CA ALA A 131 -4.52 -1.50 -23.97
C ALA A 131 -3.18 -0.91 -24.42
N GLY A 132 -3.15 -0.37 -25.63
CA GLY A 132 -1.93 0.12 -26.28
C GLY A 132 -2.10 1.46 -26.98
N TYR A 133 -1.04 1.89 -27.67
CA TYR A 133 -1.02 3.15 -28.44
C TYR A 133 -1.82 3.09 -29.76
N LEU A 134 -2.23 1.90 -30.21
CA LEU A 134 -2.84 1.64 -31.52
C LEU A 134 -4.38 1.50 -31.49
N ASP A 135 -5.02 2.17 -30.53
CA ASP A 135 -6.46 2.46 -30.49
C ASP A 135 -7.40 1.29 -30.09
N ASP A 136 -6.88 0.15 -29.64
CA ASP A 136 -7.68 -0.99 -29.19
C ASP A 136 -7.36 -1.54 -27.80
N VAL A 137 -8.39 -2.09 -27.14
CA VAL A 137 -8.25 -2.98 -26.00
C VAL A 137 -8.39 -4.41 -26.50
N GLN A 138 -7.30 -5.17 -26.44
CA GLN A 138 -7.26 -6.57 -26.85
C GLN A 138 -7.50 -7.49 -25.66
N VAL A 139 -8.16 -8.61 -25.91
CA VAL A 139 -8.57 -9.58 -24.90
C VAL A 139 -7.95 -10.93 -25.22
N PHE A 140 -7.32 -11.55 -24.23
CA PHE A 140 -6.71 -12.86 -24.32
C PHE A 140 -7.27 -13.77 -23.21
N ASP A 141 -7.68 -14.99 -23.56
CA ASP A 141 -8.00 -16.03 -22.57
C ASP A 141 -6.69 -16.57 -21.99
N ILE A 142 -6.56 -16.47 -20.66
CA ILE A 142 -5.43 -16.89 -19.85
C ILE A 142 -5.79 -18.06 -18.93
N THR A 143 -6.78 -18.89 -19.30
CA THR A 143 -7.04 -20.18 -18.62
C THR A 143 -5.78 -21.07 -18.64
N ASP A 144 -4.94 -20.91 -19.67
CA ASP A 144 -3.53 -21.34 -19.66
C ASP A 144 -2.65 -20.08 -19.74
N PRO A 145 -2.18 -19.53 -18.60
CA PRO A 145 -1.38 -18.30 -18.57
C PRO A 145 -0.06 -18.40 -19.34
N GLU A 146 0.47 -19.61 -19.50
CA GLU A 146 1.69 -19.86 -20.28
C GLU A 146 1.46 -19.68 -21.78
N ASN A 147 0.22 -19.89 -22.25
CA ASN A 147 -0.16 -19.80 -23.66
C ASN A 147 -1.46 -18.99 -23.86
N PRO A 148 -1.45 -17.66 -23.62
CA PRO A 148 -2.63 -16.83 -23.81
C PRO A 148 -3.16 -16.90 -25.23
N SER A 149 -4.48 -16.99 -25.38
CA SER A 149 -5.12 -17.08 -26.70
C SER A 149 -5.98 -15.85 -27.00
N PHE A 150 -5.76 -15.21 -28.15
CA PHE A 150 -6.52 -14.03 -28.56
C PHE A 150 -8.01 -14.34 -28.70
N VAL A 151 -8.85 -13.47 -28.14
CA VAL A 151 -10.31 -13.58 -28.12
C VAL A 151 -10.93 -12.54 -29.04
N ILE A 152 -10.72 -11.25 -28.74
CA ILE A 152 -11.36 -10.12 -29.42
C ILE A 152 -10.55 -8.83 -29.18
N SER A 153 -10.84 -7.80 -29.97
CA SER A 153 -10.31 -6.44 -29.83
C SER A 153 -11.47 -5.43 -29.87
N TYR A 154 -11.44 -4.47 -28.95
CA TYR A 154 -12.41 -3.38 -28.84
C TYR A 154 -11.78 -2.08 -29.30
N ASP A 155 -12.35 -1.46 -30.33
CA ASP A 155 -11.89 -0.19 -30.89
C ASP A 155 -12.51 0.99 -30.12
N PHE A 156 -11.66 1.79 -29.48
CA PHE A 156 -12.05 3.03 -28.79
C PHE A 156 -11.67 4.29 -29.58
N SER A 157 -11.02 4.12 -30.72
CA SER A 157 -10.65 5.19 -31.65
C SER A 157 -9.85 6.32 -31.00
N GLY A 158 -8.92 5.95 -30.11
CA GLY A 158 -7.99 6.86 -29.48
C GLY A 158 -7.10 6.16 -28.45
N TYR A 159 -6.09 6.90 -27.99
CA TYR A 159 -5.16 6.45 -26.95
C TYR A 159 -5.90 6.19 -25.63
N ILE A 160 -5.72 5.01 -25.04
CA ILE A 160 -6.30 4.65 -23.74
C ILE A 160 -5.34 5.05 -22.62
N ASN A 161 -5.77 5.97 -21.75
CA ASN A 161 -5.03 6.39 -20.56
C ASN A 161 -5.21 5.38 -19.42
N SER A 162 -6.47 4.98 -19.20
CA SER A 162 -6.89 4.07 -18.14
C SER A 162 -8.06 3.23 -18.62
N VAL A 163 -8.09 1.97 -18.19
CA VAL A 163 -9.15 1.02 -18.50
C VAL A 163 -9.28 0.02 -17.36
N PHE A 164 -10.50 -0.27 -16.95
CA PHE A 164 -10.80 -1.22 -15.89
C PHE A 164 -12.20 -1.81 -16.07
N ILE A 165 -12.49 -2.87 -15.31
CA ILE A 165 -13.81 -3.53 -15.29
C ILE A 165 -14.40 -3.46 -13.89
N PHE A 166 -15.69 -3.13 -13.81
CA PHE A 166 -16.49 -3.24 -12.61
C PHE A 166 -17.88 -3.82 -12.97
N ASP A 167 -18.27 -4.91 -12.31
CA ASP A 167 -19.58 -5.57 -12.47
C ASP A 167 -19.97 -5.86 -13.93
N ASP A 168 -19.10 -6.54 -14.69
CA ASP A 168 -19.28 -6.83 -16.13
C ASP A 168 -19.40 -5.58 -17.04
N TYR A 169 -19.00 -4.40 -16.56
CA TYR A 169 -18.87 -3.19 -17.39
C TYR A 169 -17.41 -2.76 -17.51
N LEU A 170 -16.94 -2.56 -18.75
CA LEU A 170 -15.62 -2.03 -19.04
C LEU A 170 -15.70 -0.51 -19.17
N TYR A 171 -14.91 0.18 -18.36
CA TYR A 171 -14.73 1.63 -18.37
C TYR A 171 -13.40 1.94 -19.05
N ALA A 172 -13.44 2.74 -20.12
CA ALA A 172 -12.26 3.15 -20.86
C ALA A 172 -12.18 4.67 -20.92
N LEU A 173 -11.02 5.21 -20.51
CA LEU A 173 -10.67 6.62 -20.63
C LEU A 173 -9.75 6.81 -21.82
N SER A 174 -10.24 7.47 -22.86
CA SER A 174 -9.44 7.81 -24.03
C SER A 174 -9.25 9.31 -24.16
N TYR A 175 -8.08 9.81 -23.74
CA TYR A 175 -7.74 11.22 -23.64
C TYR A 175 -8.78 12.03 -22.82
N SER A 176 -9.87 12.48 -23.44
CA SER A 176 -10.96 13.24 -22.80
C SER A 176 -12.30 12.52 -22.74
N ARG A 177 -12.34 11.28 -23.22
CA ARG A 177 -13.57 10.53 -23.40
C ARG A 177 -13.66 9.37 -22.43
N LEU A 178 -14.75 9.34 -21.66
CA LEU A 178 -15.18 8.13 -20.95
C LEU A 178 -16.10 7.33 -21.88
N THR A 179 -15.82 6.03 -22.02
CA THR A 179 -16.72 5.07 -22.67
C THR A 179 -16.99 3.90 -21.72
N ILE A 180 -18.27 3.53 -21.57
CA ILE A 180 -18.72 2.39 -20.77
C ILE A 180 -19.29 1.34 -21.71
N LEU A 181 -18.73 0.13 -21.69
CA LEU A 181 -19.20 -1.03 -22.43
C LEU A 181 -19.82 -2.06 -21.48
N ASP A 182 -20.97 -2.60 -21.83
CA ASP A 182 -21.46 -3.87 -21.27
C ASP A 182 -20.66 -5.00 -21.91
N ILE A 183 -19.96 -5.78 -21.09
CA ILE A 183 -19.15 -6.93 -21.51
C ILE A 183 -19.64 -8.24 -20.86
N SER A 184 -20.89 -8.29 -20.40
CA SER A 184 -21.53 -9.51 -19.88
C SER A 184 -21.44 -10.68 -20.87
N ASP A 185 -21.41 -10.35 -22.17
CA ASP A 185 -20.92 -11.23 -23.23
C ASP A 185 -19.68 -10.59 -23.88
N ILE A 186 -18.50 -11.07 -23.49
CA ILE A 186 -17.20 -10.59 -23.98
C ILE A 186 -17.05 -10.72 -25.51
N TYR A 187 -17.81 -11.59 -26.17
CA TYR A 187 -17.78 -11.73 -27.62
C TYR A 187 -18.66 -10.73 -28.36
N SER A 188 -19.54 -10.02 -27.63
CA SER A 188 -20.52 -9.10 -28.19
C SER A 188 -20.75 -7.90 -27.26
N PRO A 189 -19.71 -7.07 -27.05
CA PRO A 189 -19.82 -5.90 -26.17
C PRO A 189 -20.83 -4.88 -26.70
N ALA A 190 -21.49 -4.16 -25.80
CA ALA A 190 -22.41 -3.08 -26.15
C ALA A 190 -22.00 -1.75 -25.53
N VAL A 191 -21.88 -0.70 -26.36
CA VAL A 191 -21.62 0.66 -25.86
C VAL A 191 -22.87 1.15 -25.12
N MET A 192 -22.74 1.35 -23.82
CA MET A 192 -23.80 1.87 -22.97
C MET A 192 -23.77 3.39 -22.88
N PHE A 193 -22.56 3.95 -22.74
CA PHE A 193 -22.34 5.38 -22.60
C PHE A 193 -21.02 5.80 -23.25
N SER A 194 -21.00 7.00 -23.82
CA SER A 194 -19.77 7.64 -24.28
C SER A 194 -19.94 9.15 -24.20
N ASN A 195 -19.07 9.83 -23.46
CA ASN A 195 -19.08 11.27 -23.33
C ASN A 195 -17.67 11.84 -23.36
N ASP A 196 -17.55 13.00 -24.00
CA ASP A 196 -16.31 13.77 -24.10
C ASP A 196 -16.38 14.93 -23.12
N TYR A 197 -15.43 14.96 -22.19
CA TYR A 197 -15.34 15.97 -21.12
C TYR A 197 -14.50 17.17 -21.55
N GLY A 198 -13.77 17.07 -22.67
CA GLY A 198 -13.01 18.17 -23.27
C GLY A 198 -11.63 18.42 -22.68
N SER A 199 -11.18 17.58 -21.76
CA SER A 199 -9.95 17.70 -20.98
C SER A 199 -9.35 16.32 -20.66
N TYR A 200 -8.08 16.26 -20.28
CA TYR A 200 -7.37 14.98 -20.11
C TYR A 200 -7.82 14.23 -18.84
N LEU A 201 -8.51 13.11 -19.03
CA LEU A 201 -8.92 12.17 -17.98
C LEU A 201 -7.75 11.22 -17.67
N SER A 202 -7.28 11.21 -16.43
CA SER A 202 -6.10 10.44 -15.99
C SER A 202 -6.46 9.06 -15.46
N SER A 203 -7.39 8.98 -14.50
CA SER A 203 -7.77 7.75 -13.81
C SER A 203 -9.25 7.78 -13.43
N ALA A 204 -9.78 6.62 -13.06
CA ALA A 204 -11.11 6.48 -12.53
C ALA A 204 -11.23 5.24 -11.65
N TYR A 205 -12.16 5.31 -10.72
CA TYR A 205 -12.54 4.21 -9.84
C TYR A 205 -14.05 4.13 -9.71
N VAL A 206 -14.59 2.92 -9.69
CA VAL A 206 -16.03 2.69 -9.46
C VAL A 206 -16.21 1.93 -8.17
N SER A 207 -17.02 2.49 -7.27
CA SER A 207 -17.49 1.85 -6.05
C SER A 207 -19.02 1.84 -6.06
N GLU A 208 -19.60 0.64 -6.09
CA GLU A 208 -21.03 0.41 -6.25
C GLU A 208 -21.61 1.16 -7.48
N ASP A 209 -22.44 2.18 -7.24
CA ASP A 209 -23.09 3.00 -8.25
C ASP A 209 -22.40 4.37 -8.44
N THR A 210 -21.22 4.57 -7.87
CA THR A 210 -20.49 5.84 -7.93
C THR A 210 -19.19 5.68 -8.72
N LEU A 211 -18.99 6.56 -9.70
CA LEU A 211 -17.75 6.72 -10.45
C LEU A 211 -17.02 7.97 -9.97
N PHE A 212 -15.77 7.79 -9.58
CA PHE A 212 -14.79 8.83 -9.31
C PHE A 212 -13.89 8.94 -10.54
N LEU A 213 -13.75 10.14 -11.09
CA LEU A 213 -13.05 10.39 -12.36
C LEU A 213 -12.10 11.57 -12.19
N THR A 214 -10.80 11.35 -12.42
CA THR A 214 -9.77 12.39 -12.26
C THR A 214 -9.43 13.07 -13.59
N ASP A 215 -9.08 14.35 -13.51
CA ASP A 215 -8.77 15.20 -14.65
C ASP A 215 -7.49 16.02 -14.38
N LEU A 216 -6.57 16.05 -15.35
CA LEU A 216 -5.28 16.75 -15.21
C LEU A 216 -5.32 18.26 -15.48
N GLU A 217 -6.40 18.80 -16.07
CA GLU A 217 -6.39 20.15 -16.60
C GLU A 217 -7.39 21.11 -15.95
N PHE A 218 -8.59 20.66 -15.54
CA PHE A 218 -9.66 21.59 -15.15
C PHE A 218 -10.39 21.30 -13.84
N ASP A 219 -10.72 20.04 -13.55
CA ASP A 219 -11.67 19.73 -12.48
C ASP A 219 -11.11 18.85 -11.35
N GLY A 220 -9.86 18.38 -11.42
CA GLY A 220 -9.20 17.58 -10.39
C GLY A 220 -9.85 16.21 -10.20
N LEU A 221 -11.00 16.18 -9.52
CA LEU A 221 -11.85 15.00 -9.33
C LEU A 221 -13.34 15.33 -9.55
N GLY A 222 -13.99 14.58 -10.44
CA GLY A 222 -15.44 14.56 -10.59
C GLY A 222 -16.07 13.27 -10.06
N VAL A 223 -17.26 13.39 -9.47
CA VAL A 223 -18.04 12.30 -8.88
C VAL A 223 -19.36 12.15 -9.63
N TYR A 224 -19.66 10.93 -10.08
CA TYR A 224 -20.79 10.65 -10.97
C TYR A 224 -21.59 9.44 -10.50
N ASN A 225 -22.92 9.50 -10.65
CA ASN A 225 -23.79 8.34 -10.52
C ASN A 225 -23.75 7.53 -11.82
N VAL A 226 -23.48 6.23 -11.70
CA VAL A 226 -23.44 5.26 -12.78
C VAL A 226 -24.40 4.08 -12.56
N SER A 227 -25.42 4.24 -11.70
CA SER A 227 -26.44 3.19 -11.49
C SER A 227 -27.17 2.81 -12.78
N ASP A 228 -27.43 3.79 -13.63
CA ASP A 228 -27.82 3.60 -15.03
C ASP A 228 -26.60 3.81 -15.92
N LYS A 229 -25.98 2.72 -16.37
CA LYS A 229 -24.78 2.73 -17.21
C LYS A 229 -24.97 3.41 -18.56
N SER A 230 -26.22 3.69 -18.97
CA SER A 230 -26.54 4.44 -20.19
C SER A 230 -26.77 5.94 -19.96
N ASN A 231 -26.83 6.37 -18.70
CA ASN A 231 -27.14 7.72 -18.29
C ASN A 231 -26.32 8.09 -17.04
N VAL A 232 -25.04 8.39 -17.27
CA VAL A 232 -24.12 8.87 -16.23
C VAL A 232 -24.51 10.29 -15.82
N GLN A 233 -24.63 10.53 -14.51
CA GLN A 233 -25.07 11.81 -13.96
C GLN A 233 -24.02 12.40 -13.02
N TYR A 234 -23.63 13.64 -13.23
CA TYR A 234 -22.74 14.36 -12.29
C TYR A 234 -23.43 14.53 -10.93
N ILE A 235 -22.70 14.23 -9.86
CA ILE A 235 -23.12 14.41 -8.46
C ILE A 235 -22.42 15.64 -7.89
N ASP A 236 -21.09 15.58 -7.77
CA ASP A 236 -20.25 16.60 -7.16
C ASP A 236 -18.79 16.47 -7.64
N GLY A 237 -17.87 17.27 -7.12
CA GLY A 237 -16.45 17.21 -7.47
C GLY A 237 -15.56 18.09 -6.61
N LEU A 238 -14.26 17.83 -6.63
CA LEU A 238 -13.25 18.59 -5.90
C LEU A 238 -12.44 19.42 -6.88
N SER A 239 -12.56 20.75 -6.80
CA SER A 239 -11.65 21.65 -7.52
C SER A 239 -10.25 21.60 -6.89
N SER A 240 -9.44 20.67 -7.34
CA SER A 240 -8.07 20.42 -6.89
C SER A 240 -7.08 20.63 -8.04
N PRO A 241 -5.77 20.86 -7.79
CA PRO A 241 -4.74 20.73 -8.82
C PRO A 241 -4.85 19.38 -9.56
N ALA A 242 -4.21 19.28 -10.73
CA ALA A 242 -4.26 18.13 -11.63
C ALA A 242 -4.34 16.78 -10.88
N GLY A 243 -5.42 16.02 -11.09
CA GLY A 243 -5.64 14.73 -10.44
C GLY A 243 -5.00 13.61 -11.24
N TYR A 244 -4.20 12.75 -10.61
CA TYR A 244 -3.45 11.68 -11.28
C TYR A 244 -4.08 10.31 -11.09
N ASP A 245 -4.42 9.97 -9.86
CA ASP A 245 -4.99 8.66 -9.54
C ASP A 245 -6.04 8.74 -8.43
N VAL A 246 -6.92 7.74 -8.41
CA VAL A 246 -8.01 7.66 -7.44
C VAL A 246 -8.34 6.22 -7.09
N PHE A 247 -8.58 5.97 -5.81
CA PHE A 247 -8.98 4.66 -5.30
C PHE A 247 -10.00 4.80 -4.17
N VAL A 248 -10.87 3.80 -4.00
CA VAL A 248 -11.84 3.78 -2.90
C VAL A 248 -11.79 2.43 -2.18
N GLU A 249 -11.56 2.48 -0.87
CA GLU A 249 -11.68 1.33 0.05
C GLU A 249 -12.75 1.65 1.11
N GLY A 250 -13.85 0.90 1.08
CA GLY A 250 -14.98 1.16 1.99
C GLY A 250 -15.55 2.58 1.81
N ASN A 251 -15.47 3.40 2.85
CA ASN A 251 -15.93 4.79 2.87
C ASN A 251 -14.80 5.80 2.65
N TYR A 252 -13.60 5.36 2.29
CA TYR A 252 -12.43 6.22 2.15
C TYR A 252 -12.06 6.35 0.69
N LEU A 253 -11.93 7.60 0.24
CA LEU A 253 -11.48 7.96 -1.10
C LEU A 253 -10.06 8.48 -1.00
N TYR A 254 -9.14 7.81 -1.69
CA TYR A 254 -7.74 8.19 -1.82
C TYR A 254 -7.55 8.86 -3.17
N TYR A 255 -7.07 10.10 -3.17
CA TYR A 255 -6.94 10.92 -4.36
C TYR A 255 -5.52 11.48 -4.43
N SER A 256 -4.81 11.17 -5.52
CA SER A 256 -3.50 11.75 -5.77
C SER A 256 -3.63 12.98 -6.67
N SER A 257 -3.19 14.12 -6.15
CA SER A 257 -3.06 15.38 -6.89
C SER A 257 -1.61 15.63 -7.31
N SER A 258 -1.37 16.71 -8.07
CA SER A 258 0.00 17.16 -8.38
C SER A 258 0.81 17.61 -7.16
N GLU A 259 0.19 17.76 -5.99
CA GLU A 259 0.81 18.35 -4.81
C GLU A 259 0.92 17.37 -3.64
N GLN A 260 -0.04 16.47 -3.47
CA GLN A 260 -0.19 15.61 -2.30
C GLN A 260 -1.11 14.41 -2.60
N VAL A 261 -1.03 13.38 -1.76
CA VAL A 261 -2.12 12.40 -1.63
C VAL A 261 -3.10 12.91 -0.60
N GLU A 262 -4.37 12.98 -0.96
CA GLU A 262 -5.48 13.43 -0.12
C GLU A 262 -6.39 12.24 0.16
N VAL A 263 -6.94 12.19 1.36
CA VAL A 263 -7.94 11.18 1.70
C VAL A 263 -9.18 11.83 2.27
N TYR A 264 -10.31 11.38 1.75
CA TYR A 264 -11.64 11.93 2.00
C TYR A 264 -12.58 10.86 2.55
N ASP A 265 -13.49 11.28 3.44
CA ASP A 265 -14.71 10.51 3.72
C ASP A 265 -15.62 10.61 2.47
N CYS A 266 -15.94 9.46 1.88
CA CYS A 266 -16.85 9.36 0.75
C CYS A 266 -18.17 8.64 1.09
N SER A 267 -18.48 8.42 2.37
CA SER A 267 -19.77 7.87 2.82
C SER A 267 -20.97 8.71 2.36
N ASN A 268 -20.75 10.01 2.14
CA ASN A 268 -21.65 10.89 1.40
C ASN A 268 -20.94 11.51 0.20
N VAL A 269 -21.09 10.89 -0.96
CA VAL A 269 -20.45 11.29 -2.23
C VAL A 269 -20.86 12.66 -2.77
N SER A 270 -21.87 13.31 -2.18
CA SER A 270 -22.27 14.70 -2.49
C SER A 270 -21.70 15.75 -1.51
N ASP A 271 -20.88 15.31 -0.55
CA ASP A 271 -20.25 16.14 0.48
C ASP A 271 -18.97 15.43 0.94
N LEU A 272 -17.99 15.32 0.04
CA LEU A 272 -16.70 14.72 0.35
C LEU A 272 -16.00 15.53 1.43
N PHE A 273 -15.61 14.87 2.53
CA PHE A 273 -14.98 15.55 3.66
C PHE A 273 -13.49 15.25 3.68
N LEU A 274 -12.64 16.28 3.50
CA LEU A 274 -11.19 16.11 3.61
C LEU A 274 -10.86 15.70 5.03
N LEU A 275 -10.13 14.61 5.08
CA LEU A 275 -9.95 13.84 6.25
C LEU A 275 -8.43 13.92 6.57
N GLY A 276 -7.54 13.72 5.59
CA GLY A 276 -6.10 13.92 5.78
C GLY A 276 -5.38 14.12 4.46
N TYR A 277 -4.12 14.54 4.54
CA TYR A 277 -3.26 14.63 3.37
C TYR A 277 -1.84 14.22 3.74
N TYR A 278 -1.13 13.68 2.76
CA TYR A 278 0.29 13.41 2.82
C TYR A 278 0.99 14.29 1.80
N ASP A 279 1.74 15.25 2.32
CA ASP A 279 2.60 16.10 1.50
C ASP A 279 3.76 15.28 0.93
N HIS A 280 3.97 15.40 -0.38
CA HIS A 280 5.15 14.88 -1.03
C HIS A 280 5.59 15.80 -2.18
N ASP A 281 6.87 15.85 -2.48
CA ASP A 281 7.45 16.72 -3.52
C ASP A 281 7.67 16.00 -4.88
N TYR A 282 6.94 14.92 -5.12
CA TYR A 282 7.04 14.10 -6.34
C TYR A 282 5.67 13.80 -6.98
N LEU A 283 5.67 13.21 -8.18
CA LEU A 283 4.46 12.74 -8.87
C LEU A 283 4.19 11.29 -8.50
N THR A 284 2.92 10.95 -8.24
CA THR A 284 2.46 9.58 -8.02
C THR A 284 1.88 9.05 -9.33
N GLU A 285 2.54 8.04 -9.90
CA GLU A 285 2.17 7.42 -11.18
C GLU A 285 1.22 6.23 -11.00
N GLY A 286 1.16 5.67 -9.79
CA GLY A 286 0.20 4.64 -9.43
C GLY A 286 -0.10 4.63 -7.94
N LEU A 287 -1.37 4.44 -7.61
CA LEU A 287 -1.88 4.29 -6.26
C LEU A 287 -2.63 2.96 -6.14
N PHE A 288 -2.31 2.18 -5.12
CA PHE A 288 -2.96 0.91 -4.82
C PHE A 288 -3.21 0.82 -3.32
N VAL A 289 -4.34 0.29 -2.88
CA VAL A 289 -4.65 0.13 -1.45
C VAL A 289 -5.00 -1.33 -1.19
N ASN A 290 -4.46 -1.88 -0.10
CA ASN A 290 -4.78 -3.23 0.35
C ASN A 290 -4.75 -3.30 1.87
N GLU A 291 -5.90 -3.60 2.49
CA GLU A 291 -6.02 -3.84 3.94
C GLU A 291 -5.56 -2.62 4.76
N GLY A 292 -5.97 -1.41 4.34
CA GLY A 292 -5.54 -0.16 4.97
C GLY A 292 -4.12 0.27 4.62
N LEU A 293 -3.35 -0.54 3.86
CA LEU A 293 -2.03 -0.14 3.39
C LEU A 293 -2.10 0.54 2.02
N VAL A 294 -1.59 1.77 1.92
CA VAL A 294 -1.46 2.46 0.62
C VAL A 294 -0.08 2.19 0.02
N PHE A 295 -0.06 1.70 -1.22
CA PHE A 295 1.12 1.47 -2.03
C PHE A 295 1.21 2.53 -3.12
N LEU A 296 2.27 3.35 -3.11
CA LEU A 296 2.48 4.40 -4.12
C LEU A 296 3.64 4.02 -5.05
N ALA A 297 3.39 4.04 -6.36
CA ALA A 297 4.41 3.99 -7.39
C ALA A 297 4.77 5.44 -7.78
N SER A 298 5.94 5.89 -7.37
CA SER A 298 6.33 7.30 -7.51
C SER A 298 7.35 7.56 -8.61
N GLY A 299 7.62 6.56 -9.47
CA GLY A 299 8.62 6.63 -10.54
C GLY A 299 10.03 6.87 -9.98
N PHE A 300 10.38 8.15 -9.77
CA PHE A 300 11.68 8.62 -9.28
C PHE A 300 12.07 8.14 -7.87
N ARG A 301 11.12 7.69 -7.05
CA ARG A 301 11.37 7.34 -5.64
C ARG A 301 11.17 5.86 -5.25
N GLY A 302 10.45 5.06 -6.02
CA GLY A 302 10.24 3.62 -5.77
C GLY A 302 8.79 3.25 -5.40
N MET A 303 8.62 2.32 -4.44
CA MET A 303 7.34 1.79 -3.91
C MET A 303 7.09 2.18 -2.44
N ASP A 304 6.20 3.12 -2.12
CA ASP A 304 5.95 3.56 -0.73
C ASP A 304 4.87 2.65 -0.07
N ILE A 305 5.00 2.22 1.21
CA ILE A 305 3.98 1.43 1.96
C ILE A 305 3.56 2.13 3.24
N ILE A 306 2.28 2.35 3.44
CA ILE A 306 1.69 3.33 4.35
C ILE A 306 0.72 2.64 5.37
N ALA A 307 0.73 2.87 6.71
CA ALA A 307 -0.19 2.25 7.73
C ALA A 307 -0.56 3.11 8.98
N TYR A 308 -1.76 2.89 9.56
CA TYR A 308 -2.49 3.86 10.42
C TYR A 308 -2.25 3.83 11.89
N ASP A 309 -2.32 4.98 12.58
CA ASP A 309 -2.16 5.11 14.03
C ASP A 309 -3.28 6.01 14.62
N THR A 310 -4.27 5.38 15.27
CA THR A 310 -5.52 6.04 15.73
C THR A 310 -5.32 6.92 16.94
N ASP A 311 -4.40 6.59 17.83
CA ASP A 311 -4.22 7.24 19.11
C ASP A 311 -2.92 8.03 19.22
N SER A 312 -2.09 7.97 18.18
CA SER A 312 -0.85 8.72 17.96
C SER A 312 0.27 8.39 18.93
N ASP A 313 0.42 7.12 19.27
CA ASP A 313 1.56 6.59 20.01
C ASP A 313 2.70 6.08 19.12
N MET A 314 2.56 6.19 17.80
CA MET A 314 3.48 5.71 16.76
C MET A 314 3.35 4.23 16.38
N LEU A 315 2.53 3.43 17.08
CA LEU A 315 2.24 2.04 16.72
C LEU A 315 1.04 2.01 15.77
N PRO A 316 1.14 1.36 14.59
CA PRO A 316 0.00 1.35 13.69
C PRO A 316 -1.05 0.30 14.11
N ASN A 317 -2.34 0.64 13.99
CA ASN A 317 -3.53 -0.18 14.23
C ASN A 317 -3.41 -1.64 13.78
N TYR A 318 -2.84 -1.89 12.59
CA TYR A 318 -2.64 -3.24 12.09
C TYR A 318 -1.66 -4.01 12.98
N ALA A 319 -0.55 -3.37 13.38
CA ALA A 319 0.40 -3.96 14.29
C ALA A 319 -0.23 -4.18 15.68
N GLU A 320 -0.96 -3.20 16.19
CA GLU A 320 -1.68 -3.33 17.46
C GLU A 320 -2.64 -4.52 17.45
N THR A 321 -3.48 -4.66 16.44
CA THR A 321 -4.52 -5.70 16.43
C THR A 321 -4.04 -7.09 15.99
N GLU A 322 -3.16 -7.17 14.99
CA GLU A 322 -2.77 -8.44 14.36
C GLU A 322 -1.42 -8.97 14.86
N ILE A 323 -0.59 -8.13 15.49
CA ILE A 323 0.76 -8.50 15.96
C ILE A 323 0.83 -8.49 17.49
N TYR A 324 0.52 -7.35 18.12
CA TYR A 324 0.77 -7.13 19.54
C TYR A 324 -0.47 -7.39 20.43
N GLY A 325 -1.67 -7.37 19.86
CA GLY A 325 -2.92 -7.51 20.62
C GLY A 325 -3.29 -6.29 21.47
N SER A 326 -2.63 -5.15 21.27
CA SER A 326 -2.93 -3.88 21.94
C SER A 326 -4.15 -3.19 21.31
N ASN A 327 -4.62 -2.10 21.93
CA ASN A 327 -5.87 -1.44 21.58
C ASN A 327 -5.63 -0.20 20.69
N PRO A 328 -6.06 -0.24 19.41
CA PRO A 328 -5.83 0.81 18.42
C PRO A 328 -6.68 2.06 18.60
N ASN A 329 -6.97 2.45 19.83
CA ASN A 329 -7.68 3.67 20.19
C ASN A 329 -7.17 4.21 21.54
N ALA A 330 -6.15 3.59 22.12
CA ALA A 330 -5.57 3.94 23.41
C ALA A 330 -4.05 3.93 23.24
N ALA A 331 -3.46 5.13 23.25
CA ALA A 331 -2.02 5.38 23.09
C ALA A 331 -1.16 4.83 24.24
N ASP A 332 -1.70 3.93 25.05
CA ASP A 332 -1.19 3.33 26.29
C ASP A 332 -2.30 2.33 26.67
N SER A 333 -2.15 1.11 26.16
CA SER A 333 -3.19 0.09 26.13
C SER A 333 -3.38 -0.62 27.47
N ASP A 334 -2.30 -0.85 28.19
CA ASP A 334 -2.26 -1.52 29.49
C ASP A 334 -2.27 -0.55 30.68
N LEU A 335 -2.09 0.75 30.43
CA LEU A 335 -2.13 1.85 31.38
C LEU A 335 -0.94 1.88 32.34
N ASP A 336 0.22 1.41 31.90
CA ASP A 336 1.49 1.45 32.63
C ASP A 336 2.17 2.86 32.57
N SER A 337 1.73 3.72 31.65
CA SER A 337 2.23 5.07 31.34
C SER A 337 3.31 5.16 30.27
N ILE A 338 3.62 4.08 29.57
CA ILE A 338 4.39 4.06 28.32
C ILE A 338 3.41 3.95 27.15
N PRO A 339 3.57 4.74 26.08
CA PRO A 339 2.77 4.53 24.88
C PRO A 339 3.13 3.25 24.13
N ASP A 340 2.15 2.53 23.56
CA ASP A 340 2.37 1.22 22.92
C ASP A 340 3.48 1.26 21.86
N GLY A 341 3.55 2.36 21.08
CA GLY A 341 4.61 2.56 20.11
C GLY A 341 5.99 2.75 20.73
N GLU A 342 6.09 3.43 21.87
CA GLU A 342 7.36 3.56 22.57
C GLU A 342 7.85 2.22 23.12
N GLU A 343 6.95 1.42 23.66
CA GLU A 343 7.22 0.05 24.11
C GLU A 343 7.82 -0.79 22.99
N VAL A 344 7.13 -0.88 21.86
CA VAL A 344 7.57 -1.69 20.72
C VAL A 344 8.89 -1.18 20.11
N TYR A 345 9.07 0.13 19.95
CA TYR A 345 10.22 0.67 19.20
C TYR A 345 11.45 0.95 20.04
N TYR A 346 11.29 1.20 21.34
CA TYR A 346 12.41 1.62 22.20
C TYR A 346 12.71 0.62 23.31
N TYR A 347 11.68 0.03 23.92
CA TYR A 347 11.85 -0.78 25.13
C TYR A 347 11.79 -2.29 24.83
N ASN A 348 11.14 -2.70 23.75
CA ASN A 348 10.82 -4.08 23.38
C ASN A 348 9.97 -4.81 24.42
N THR A 349 9.13 -4.08 25.15
CA THR A 349 8.12 -4.61 26.08
C THR A 349 6.82 -4.95 25.32
N ASP A 350 5.89 -5.65 25.99
CA ASP A 350 4.60 -6.03 25.41
C ASP A 350 3.55 -4.93 25.69
N PRO A 351 3.10 -4.17 24.68
CA PRO A 351 2.20 -3.02 24.90
C PRO A 351 0.79 -3.37 25.38
N ALA A 352 0.48 -4.65 25.51
CA ALA A 352 -0.78 -5.11 26.10
C ALA A 352 -0.62 -5.62 27.53
N ASP A 353 0.58 -5.55 28.11
CA ASP A 353 0.92 -6.14 29.41
C ASP A 353 1.66 -5.17 30.34
N TYR A 354 0.99 -4.77 31.41
CA TYR A 354 1.41 -3.74 32.36
C TYR A 354 2.79 -4.00 33.03
N ASP A 355 3.23 -5.26 33.03
CA ASP A 355 4.41 -5.81 33.71
C ASP A 355 4.92 -6.96 32.83
N THR A 356 5.84 -6.65 31.90
CA THR A 356 6.21 -7.55 30.79
C THR A 356 6.87 -8.85 31.28
N ASP A 357 7.58 -8.83 32.41
CA ASP A 357 8.30 -9.98 32.95
C ASP A 357 7.70 -10.62 34.21
N ASP A 358 6.52 -10.13 34.64
CA ASP A 358 5.69 -10.64 35.74
C ASP A 358 6.37 -10.57 37.13
N ASP A 359 7.25 -9.59 37.36
CA ASP A 359 8.03 -9.46 38.60
C ASP A 359 7.32 -8.60 39.69
N GLY A 360 6.28 -7.87 39.29
CA GLY A 360 5.48 -7.01 40.14
C GLY A 360 5.76 -5.51 40.02
N LEU A 361 6.65 -5.09 39.13
CA LEU A 361 6.85 -3.71 38.69
C LEU A 361 6.23 -3.50 37.31
N SER A 362 5.74 -2.28 37.06
CA SER A 362 5.42 -1.92 35.68
C SER A 362 6.68 -1.63 34.88
N ASP A 363 6.62 -1.85 33.57
CA ASP A 363 7.70 -1.50 32.65
C ASP A 363 8.11 -0.02 32.82
N PHE A 364 7.13 0.88 33.00
CA PHE A 364 7.39 2.28 33.36
C PHE A 364 8.17 2.46 34.66
N GLU A 365 7.82 1.75 35.73
CA GLU A 365 8.48 1.84 37.02
C GLU A 365 9.93 1.38 36.95
N GLU A 366 10.18 0.30 36.22
CA GLU A 366 11.52 -0.22 35.97
C GLU A 366 12.35 0.75 35.16
N ILE A 367 11.83 1.23 34.03
CA ILE A 367 12.56 2.14 33.13
C ILE A 367 12.86 3.49 33.80
N THR A 368 11.99 3.97 34.71
CA THR A 368 12.08 5.34 35.23
C THR A 368 12.51 5.45 36.69
N ASN A 369 12.00 4.59 37.58
CA ASN A 369 12.20 4.71 39.01
C ASN A 369 13.36 3.83 39.51
N TYR A 370 13.41 2.58 39.03
CA TYR A 370 14.32 1.55 39.56
C TYR A 370 15.54 1.30 38.66
N LEU A 371 15.41 1.59 37.36
CA LEU A 371 16.45 1.42 36.35
C LEU A 371 16.88 -0.05 36.13
N THR A 372 15.95 -0.97 36.39
CA THR A 372 16.02 -2.42 36.11
C THR A 372 15.68 -2.70 34.64
N ASP A 373 15.85 -3.94 34.19
CA ASP A 373 15.54 -4.36 32.81
C ASP A 373 14.13 -4.98 32.77
N PRO A 374 13.13 -4.34 32.12
CA PRO A 374 11.71 -4.77 32.15
C PRO A 374 11.41 -6.06 31.38
N LEU A 375 12.45 -6.81 31.04
CA LEU A 375 12.40 -8.08 30.34
C LEU A 375 13.02 -9.20 31.19
N ILE A 376 13.45 -8.89 32.42
CA ILE A 376 14.20 -9.76 33.32
C ILE A 376 13.77 -9.51 34.76
N SER A 377 12.98 -10.45 35.30
CA SER A 377 12.43 -10.35 36.65
C SER A 377 13.44 -10.19 37.79
N ASP A 378 14.72 -10.47 37.56
CA ASP A 378 15.83 -10.46 38.53
C ASP A 378 17.05 -9.85 37.80
N SER A 379 17.20 -8.53 37.89
CA SER A 379 18.12 -7.74 37.09
C SER A 379 19.59 -7.95 37.47
N ASP A 380 19.88 -8.19 38.75
CA ASP A 380 21.24 -8.38 39.25
C ASP A 380 21.66 -9.87 39.37
N GLY A 381 20.70 -10.78 39.33
CA GLY A 381 20.89 -12.23 39.25
C GLY A 381 21.17 -12.88 40.60
N ASP A 382 20.74 -12.29 41.70
CA ASP A 382 20.93 -12.81 43.06
C ASP A 382 19.86 -13.85 43.45
N GLY A 383 18.74 -13.90 42.72
CA GLY A 383 17.63 -14.82 42.88
C GLY A 383 16.40 -14.25 43.60
N ILE A 384 16.34 -12.95 43.81
CA ILE A 384 15.16 -12.19 44.24
C ILE A 384 14.63 -11.41 43.03
N ASP A 385 13.30 -11.30 42.92
CA ASP A 385 12.70 -10.53 41.81
C ASP A 385 12.76 -9.01 42.13
N ASP A 386 13.01 -8.13 41.16
CA ASP A 386 13.26 -6.69 41.38
C ASP A 386 12.08 -6.02 42.12
N GLY A 387 10.84 -6.43 41.79
CA GLY A 387 9.62 -6.01 42.48
C GLY A 387 9.53 -6.41 43.96
N GLU A 388 10.12 -7.54 44.37
CA GLU A 388 10.23 -7.93 45.78
C GLU A 388 11.22 -7.01 46.51
N GLU A 389 12.33 -6.66 45.88
CA GLU A 389 13.43 -5.90 46.49
C GLU A 389 13.04 -4.47 46.84
N VAL A 390 12.21 -3.84 46.01
CA VAL A 390 11.80 -2.44 46.19
C VAL A 390 10.58 -2.28 47.09
N THR A 391 9.99 -3.39 47.54
CA THR A 391 8.87 -3.42 48.48
C THR A 391 9.28 -4.05 49.82
N LEU A 392 8.55 -3.73 50.89
CA LEU A 392 8.90 -4.27 52.21
C LEU A 392 8.58 -5.78 52.24
N GLY A 393 9.62 -6.61 52.22
CA GLY A 393 9.55 -8.06 52.28
C GLY A 393 8.87 -8.60 53.55
N SER A 394 8.53 -9.89 53.54
CA SER A 394 7.91 -10.57 54.69
C SER A 394 8.81 -10.64 55.93
N ASP A 395 10.09 -10.41 55.73
CA ASP A 395 11.17 -10.35 56.72
C ASP A 395 11.49 -8.92 57.19
N ASP A 396 10.74 -7.91 56.71
CA ASP A 396 10.88 -6.48 56.97
C ASP A 396 12.13 -5.82 56.35
N PHE A 397 12.73 -6.41 55.31
CA PHE A 397 13.86 -5.83 54.56
C PHE A 397 13.45 -5.32 53.17
N ILE A 398 14.32 -4.47 52.59
CA ILE A 398 14.27 -3.87 51.25
C ILE A 398 15.73 -3.89 50.78
N THR A 399 15.98 -4.40 49.59
CA THR A 399 17.29 -4.52 48.94
C THR A 399 17.35 -3.62 47.71
N ASP A 400 18.49 -3.51 47.04
CA ASP A 400 18.68 -2.70 45.83
C ASP A 400 18.70 -3.63 44.62
N PRO A 401 17.71 -3.56 43.70
CA PRO A 401 17.55 -4.52 42.58
C PRO A 401 18.63 -4.46 41.50
N LEU A 402 19.73 -3.77 41.78
CA LEU A 402 20.87 -3.62 40.90
C LEU A 402 22.19 -3.99 41.63
N ASP A 403 22.11 -4.55 42.84
CA ASP A 403 23.25 -4.84 43.70
C ASP A 403 23.06 -6.14 44.49
N ASP A 404 23.72 -7.20 44.02
CA ASP A 404 23.60 -8.58 44.53
C ASP A 404 24.11 -8.81 45.97
N ASP A 405 24.46 -7.75 46.71
CA ASP A 405 24.94 -7.73 48.10
C ASP A 405 24.72 -6.30 48.66
N THR A 406 23.44 -5.90 48.83
CA THR A 406 23.03 -4.52 49.17
C THR A 406 23.76 -3.94 50.40
N ASP A 407 24.13 -4.80 51.38
CA ASP A 407 24.78 -4.39 52.63
C ASP A 407 26.31 -4.56 52.68
N ASP A 408 26.92 -4.99 51.56
CA ASP A 408 28.36 -5.20 51.37
C ASP A 408 28.98 -6.17 52.41
N ASP A 409 28.25 -7.17 52.89
CA ASP A 409 28.73 -8.12 53.90
C ASP A 409 29.43 -9.37 53.32
N GLY A 410 29.29 -9.59 52.01
CA GLY A 410 29.87 -10.70 51.26
C GLY A 410 28.95 -11.92 51.11
N LEU A 411 27.65 -11.75 51.36
CA LEU A 411 26.58 -12.71 51.07
C LEU A 411 25.57 -12.02 50.13
N GLN A 412 24.99 -12.80 49.21
CA GLN A 412 23.83 -12.33 48.46
C GLN A 412 22.63 -12.16 49.38
N ASP A 413 21.69 -11.30 49.00
CA ASP A 413 20.62 -10.82 49.86
C ASP A 413 19.65 -11.93 50.36
#